data_AF-A0A3D1BHH2-F1
#
_entry.id   AF-A0A3D1BHH2-F1
#
_cell.length_a   1.000
_cell.length_b   1.000
_cell.length_c   1.000
_cell.angle_alpha   90.00
_cell.angle_beta   90.00
_cell.angle_gamma   90.00
#
_symmetry.space_group_name_H-M   'P 1'
#
loop_
_entity.id
_entity.type
_entity.pdbx_description
1 polymer ?
#
loop_
_entity_poly.entity_id
_entity_poly.type
_entity_poly.pdbx_seq_one_letter_code
_entity_poly.pdbx_strand_id
1 'polypeptide(L)'
;MDNYSEEKFEVKKKVLLLLVAVLAFLVFAYVSGEIVWIQDTLLFVELLSSILAIFIGILALMRFYTKKSKLNFLMLGVGFLFVGVLESVQLISSVDGFVGLFSYIPGEFFPLSMVLSKSFLAIIVFLSWFVRKDYENPDKAKEKLIYLGIVLLFTFVISIFLYFTNVISVYQEYIPALIGGILSMLLFVFSILGYWKSRTWRYGSFEYWLIFSLIFLLISTIFFVPLFNLEYDLMIKFSVFARFFSYIFMLVGFLVSIYEMYGRELEYLEELKEKNVRLIQTKNSVEEAYMLLRKEKWNVAKGSEKVKADSILQDVIDSHK
;
A
#
# COMPACT_ATOMS: atom_id res chain seq x y z
N MET A 1 -13.58 22.76 21.08
CA MET A 1 -12.74 21.62 21.47
C MET A 1 -11.43 21.78 20.75
N ASP A 2 -10.31 21.78 21.46
CA ASP A 2 -9.00 22.02 20.84
C ASP A 2 -8.64 20.83 19.94
N ASN A 3 -8.12 21.12 18.74
CA ASN A 3 -7.75 20.15 17.70
C ASN A 3 -6.83 19.02 18.25
N TYR A 4 -6.03 19.33 19.28
CA TYR A 4 -5.17 18.38 20.00
C TYR A 4 -5.93 17.31 20.81
N SER A 5 -7.10 17.65 21.34
CA SER A 5 -7.94 16.74 22.13
C SER A 5 -8.67 15.71 21.25
N GLU A 6 -9.12 16.12 20.07
CA GLU A 6 -9.75 15.26 19.07
C GLU A 6 -8.76 14.24 18.49
N GLU A 7 -7.54 14.69 18.16
CA GLU A 7 -6.49 13.82 17.62
C GLU A 7 -6.10 12.69 18.61
N LYS A 8 -5.96 13.03 19.89
CA LYS A 8 -5.64 12.06 20.93
C LYS A 8 -6.78 11.07 21.17
N PHE A 9 -8.03 11.51 21.00
CA PHE A 9 -9.20 10.65 21.09
C PHE A 9 -9.27 9.64 19.94
N GLU A 10 -9.04 10.08 18.71
CA GLU A 10 -9.01 9.21 17.53
C GLU A 10 -7.88 8.16 17.59
N VAL A 11 -6.69 8.55 18.07
CA VAL A 11 -5.59 7.59 18.27
C VAL A 11 -5.95 6.55 19.33
N LYS A 12 -6.58 6.95 20.46
CA LYS A 12 -7.02 6.01 21.49
C LYS A 12 -8.08 5.04 20.96
N LYS A 13 -9.03 5.54 20.16
CA LYS A 13 -10.07 4.71 19.51
C LYS A 13 -9.47 3.68 18.58
N LYS A 14 -8.52 4.07 17.72
CA LYS A 14 -7.78 3.16 16.82
C LYS A 14 -7.06 2.04 17.60
N VAL A 15 -6.36 2.39 18.69
CA VAL A 15 -5.67 1.39 19.52
C VAL A 15 -6.66 0.47 20.24
N LEU A 16 -7.76 1.02 20.77
CA LEU A 16 -8.79 0.24 21.45
C LEU A 16 -9.47 -0.76 20.51
N LEU A 17 -9.81 -0.33 19.28
CA LEU A 17 -10.39 -1.22 18.26
C LEU A 17 -9.44 -2.37 17.92
N LEU A 18 -8.15 -2.08 17.78
CA LEU A 18 -7.14 -3.10 17.53
C LEU A 18 -7.08 -4.12 18.66
N LEU A 19 -7.01 -3.66 19.91
CA LEU A 19 -6.97 -4.54 21.09
C LEU A 19 -8.24 -5.39 21.20
N VAL A 20 -9.41 -4.78 21.01
CA VAL A 20 -10.70 -5.49 21.05
C VAL A 20 -10.76 -6.56 19.95
N ALA A 21 -10.31 -6.26 18.74
CA ALA A 21 -10.32 -7.23 17.64
C ALA A 21 -9.36 -8.40 17.90
N VAL A 22 -8.16 -8.14 18.43
CA VAL A 22 -7.21 -9.20 18.81
C VAL A 22 -7.79 -10.05 19.93
N LEU A 23 -8.35 -9.44 20.99
CA LEU A 23 -8.99 -10.17 22.08
C LEU A 23 -10.18 -10.99 21.60
N ALA A 24 -11.05 -10.42 20.77
CA ALA A 24 -12.18 -11.12 20.19
C ALA A 24 -11.73 -12.33 19.36
N PHE A 25 -10.66 -12.19 18.57
CA PHE A 25 -10.10 -13.30 17.80
C PHE A 25 -9.50 -14.39 18.71
N LEU A 26 -8.82 -14.03 19.79
CA LEU A 26 -8.28 -15.00 20.75
C LEU A 26 -9.38 -15.74 21.51
N VAL A 27 -10.45 -15.03 21.92
CA VAL A 27 -11.64 -15.66 22.53
C VAL A 27 -12.33 -16.59 21.53
N PHE A 28 -12.49 -16.16 20.28
CA PHE A 28 -13.02 -17.01 19.21
C PHE A 28 -12.17 -18.27 19.02
N ALA A 29 -10.85 -18.14 19.00
CA ALA A 29 -9.94 -19.27 18.87
C ALA A 29 -10.07 -20.25 20.06
N TYR A 30 -10.21 -19.73 21.28
CA TYR A 30 -10.38 -20.57 22.47
C TYR A 30 -11.72 -21.33 22.47
N VAL A 31 -12.81 -20.70 22.07
CA VAL A 31 -14.16 -21.30 22.09
C VAL A 31 -14.37 -22.27 20.92
N SER A 32 -13.70 -22.07 19.79
CA SER A 32 -13.95 -22.81 18.55
C SER A 32 -13.33 -24.21 18.50
N GLY A 33 -12.68 -24.68 19.58
CA GLY A 33 -11.98 -25.97 19.67
C GLY A 33 -12.82 -27.20 19.28
N GLU A 34 -14.13 -27.13 19.49
CA GLU A 34 -15.05 -28.27 19.34
C GLU A 34 -15.87 -28.27 18.03
N ILE A 35 -15.65 -27.29 17.13
CA ILE A 35 -16.52 -27.09 15.96
C ILE A 35 -16.01 -27.89 14.75
N VAL A 36 -16.75 -28.95 14.39
CA VAL A 36 -16.43 -29.88 13.29
C VAL A 36 -16.33 -29.18 11.91
N TRP A 37 -17.18 -28.18 11.63
CA TRP A 37 -17.24 -27.51 10.32
C TRP A 37 -16.00 -26.67 9.96
N ILE A 38 -15.10 -26.44 10.92
CA ILE A 38 -13.85 -25.70 10.68
C ILE A 38 -12.91 -26.48 9.74
N GLN A 39 -12.99 -27.82 9.70
CA GLN A 39 -12.19 -28.61 8.76
C GLN A 39 -12.66 -28.41 7.31
N ASP A 40 -13.97 -28.52 7.06
CA ASP A 40 -14.52 -28.44 5.71
C ASP A 40 -14.36 -27.04 5.08
N THR A 41 -14.29 -26.01 5.93
CA THR A 41 -14.14 -24.61 5.48
C THR A 41 -12.69 -24.20 5.22
N LEU A 42 -11.70 -24.99 5.64
CA LEU A 42 -10.30 -24.59 5.60
C LEU A 42 -9.80 -24.31 4.18
N LEU A 43 -10.03 -25.26 3.25
CA LEU A 43 -9.64 -25.12 1.84
C LEU A 43 -10.33 -23.92 1.18
N PHE A 44 -11.57 -23.62 1.57
CA PHE A 44 -12.30 -22.47 1.06
C PHE A 44 -11.69 -21.15 1.57
N VAL A 45 -11.30 -21.08 2.84
CA VAL A 45 -10.62 -19.90 3.41
C VAL A 45 -9.24 -19.71 2.80
N GLU A 46 -8.51 -20.79 2.49
CA GLU A 46 -7.24 -20.73 1.78
C GLU A 46 -7.39 -20.22 0.35
N LEU A 47 -8.41 -20.70 -0.38
CA LEU A 47 -8.76 -20.18 -1.71
C LEU A 47 -9.12 -18.69 -1.67
N LEU A 48 -9.94 -18.27 -0.72
CA LEU A 48 -10.26 -16.84 -0.58
C LEU A 48 -9.02 -16.03 -0.23
N SER A 49 -8.14 -16.56 0.62
CA SER A 49 -6.89 -15.89 1.00
C SER A 49 -5.97 -15.69 -0.22
N SER A 50 -5.82 -16.71 -1.08
CA SER A 50 -4.97 -16.61 -2.26
C SER A 50 -5.52 -15.60 -3.27
N ILE A 51 -6.84 -15.60 -3.50
CA ILE A 51 -7.53 -14.61 -4.35
C ILE A 51 -7.35 -13.20 -3.78
N LEU A 52 -7.52 -13.04 -2.46
CA LEU A 52 -7.33 -11.76 -1.78
C LEU A 52 -5.89 -11.27 -1.93
N ALA A 53 -4.89 -12.14 -1.76
CA ALA A 53 -3.49 -11.77 -1.92
C ALA A 53 -3.20 -11.23 -3.34
N ILE A 54 -3.69 -11.92 -4.39
CA ILE A 54 -3.56 -11.43 -5.77
C ILE A 54 -4.27 -10.08 -5.93
N PHE A 55 -5.49 -9.95 -5.42
CA PHE A 55 -6.29 -8.74 -5.55
C PHE A 55 -5.65 -7.54 -4.83
N ILE A 56 -5.13 -7.74 -3.62
CA ILE A 56 -4.34 -6.76 -2.87
C ILE A 56 -3.11 -6.35 -3.68
N GLY A 57 -2.42 -7.32 -4.29
CA GLY A 57 -1.29 -7.07 -5.18
C GLY A 57 -1.64 -6.14 -6.34
N ILE A 58 -2.75 -6.41 -7.02
CA ILE A 58 -3.26 -5.58 -8.13
C ILE A 58 -3.63 -4.18 -7.65
N LEU A 59 -4.35 -4.03 -6.53
CA LEU A 59 -4.75 -2.73 -6.00
C LEU A 59 -3.54 -1.90 -5.55
N ALA A 60 -2.53 -2.53 -4.95
CA ALA A 60 -1.30 -1.88 -4.56
C ALA A 60 -0.54 -1.35 -5.78
N LEU A 61 -0.46 -2.13 -6.86
CA LEU A 61 0.12 -1.68 -8.13
C LEU A 61 -0.69 -0.56 -8.77
N MET A 62 -2.01 -0.67 -8.80
CA MET A 62 -2.90 0.38 -9.32
C MET A 62 -2.64 1.70 -8.58
N ARG A 63 -2.67 1.66 -7.24
CA ARG A 63 -2.36 2.81 -6.40
C ARG A 63 -0.97 3.38 -6.70
N PHE A 64 0.03 2.52 -6.87
CA PHE A 64 1.37 2.95 -7.23
C PHE A 64 1.38 3.66 -8.58
N TYR A 65 0.76 3.09 -9.62
CA TYR A 65 0.81 3.65 -10.96
C TYR A 65 -0.04 4.91 -11.15
N THR A 66 -1.07 5.15 -10.31
CA THR A 66 -1.87 6.38 -10.42
C THR A 66 -1.10 7.64 -10.04
N LYS A 67 -0.31 7.61 -8.96
CA LYS A 67 0.41 8.81 -8.46
C LYS A 67 1.93 8.67 -8.43
N LYS A 68 2.45 7.44 -8.50
CA LYS A 68 3.87 7.09 -8.39
C LYS A 68 4.59 7.67 -7.17
N SER A 69 3.90 8.08 -6.12
CA SER A 69 4.54 8.83 -5.03
C SER A 69 5.35 7.97 -4.04
N LYS A 70 4.97 6.71 -3.83
CA LYS A 70 5.60 5.88 -2.81
C LYS A 70 5.96 4.50 -3.34
N LEU A 71 7.26 4.19 -3.30
CA LEU A 71 7.81 2.92 -3.76
C LEU A 71 7.42 1.73 -2.87
N ASN A 72 6.94 1.98 -1.64
CA ASN A 72 6.41 0.91 -0.78
C ASN A 72 5.21 0.19 -1.40
N PHE A 73 4.32 0.89 -2.13
CA PHE A 73 3.16 0.26 -2.78
C PHE A 73 3.56 -0.63 -3.93
N LEU A 74 4.61 -0.26 -4.66
CA LEU A 74 5.20 -1.12 -5.66
C LEU A 74 5.72 -2.41 -5.02
N MET A 75 6.48 -2.28 -3.94
CA MET A 75 7.06 -3.44 -3.25
C MET A 75 6.01 -4.36 -2.66
N LEU A 76 5.01 -3.81 -1.97
CA LEU A 76 3.89 -4.56 -1.44
C LEU A 76 3.08 -5.19 -2.59
N GLY A 77 2.82 -4.49 -3.68
CA GLY A 77 2.02 -4.99 -4.79
C GLY A 77 2.64 -6.21 -5.47
N VAL A 78 3.89 -6.10 -5.89
CA VAL A 78 4.60 -7.24 -6.51
C VAL A 78 4.76 -8.39 -5.52
N GLY A 79 5.06 -8.09 -4.26
CA GLY A 79 5.18 -9.11 -3.22
C GLY A 79 3.87 -9.87 -2.97
N PHE A 80 2.74 -9.17 -2.85
CA PHE A 80 1.42 -9.81 -2.66
C PHE A 80 0.99 -10.64 -3.88
N LEU A 81 1.35 -10.25 -5.10
CA LEU A 81 1.14 -11.09 -6.29
C LEU A 81 1.89 -12.43 -6.18
N PHE A 82 3.18 -12.38 -5.82
CA PHE A 82 3.97 -13.60 -5.63
C PHE A 82 3.45 -14.46 -4.48
N VAL A 83 3.02 -13.85 -3.37
CA VAL A 83 2.38 -14.57 -2.26
C VAL A 83 1.11 -15.27 -2.73
N GLY A 84 0.24 -14.58 -3.48
CA GLY A 84 -0.98 -15.18 -4.01
C GLY A 84 -0.72 -16.35 -4.96
N VAL A 85 0.35 -16.27 -5.77
CA VAL A 85 0.80 -17.40 -6.61
C VAL A 85 1.28 -18.57 -5.75
N LEU A 86 2.14 -18.33 -4.76
CA LEU A 86 2.63 -19.37 -3.84
C LEU A 86 1.48 -20.07 -3.10
N GLU A 87 0.51 -19.30 -2.62
CA GLU A 87 -0.66 -19.83 -1.93
C GLU A 87 -1.60 -20.59 -2.85
N SER A 88 -1.76 -20.15 -4.10
CA SER A 88 -2.54 -20.88 -5.10
C SER A 88 -1.90 -22.22 -5.44
N VAL A 89 -0.57 -22.25 -5.62
CA VAL A 89 0.18 -23.50 -5.83
C VAL A 89 -0.01 -24.42 -4.63
N GLN A 90 0.12 -23.90 -3.40
CA GLN A 90 -0.08 -24.67 -2.18
C GLN A 90 -1.50 -25.24 -2.06
N LEU A 91 -2.52 -24.47 -2.42
CA LEU A 91 -3.89 -24.94 -2.41
C LEU A 91 -4.08 -26.11 -3.39
N ILE A 92 -3.62 -25.95 -4.64
CA ILE A 92 -3.72 -27.01 -5.66
C ILE A 92 -3.02 -28.28 -5.19
N SER A 93 -1.88 -28.12 -4.54
CA SER A 93 -1.05 -29.22 -4.05
C SER A 93 -1.68 -29.96 -2.84
N SER A 94 -2.62 -29.31 -2.15
CA SER A 94 -3.36 -29.86 -1.00
C SER A 94 -4.68 -30.53 -1.40
N VAL A 95 -5.11 -30.43 -2.66
CA VAL A 95 -6.33 -31.07 -3.16
C VAL A 95 -6.00 -32.45 -3.74
N ASP A 96 -6.64 -33.49 -3.21
CA ASP A 96 -6.39 -34.91 -3.56
C ASP A 96 -6.40 -35.18 -5.07
N GLY A 97 -7.29 -34.52 -5.83
CA GLY A 97 -7.43 -34.68 -7.28
C GLY A 97 -6.23 -34.21 -8.10
N PHE A 98 -5.31 -33.43 -7.52
CA PHE A 98 -4.13 -32.89 -8.19
C PHE A 98 -2.81 -33.44 -7.64
N VAL A 99 -2.85 -34.30 -6.62
CA VAL A 99 -1.66 -34.92 -6.02
C VAL A 99 -0.81 -35.62 -7.08
N GLY A 100 -1.43 -36.33 -8.02
CA GLY A 100 -0.72 -37.04 -9.10
C GLY A 100 0.01 -36.16 -10.11
N LEU A 101 -0.22 -34.84 -10.12
CA LEU A 101 0.57 -33.89 -10.91
C LEU A 101 1.90 -33.53 -10.25
N PHE A 102 2.05 -33.85 -8.97
CA PHE A 102 3.24 -33.56 -8.20
C PHE A 102 3.91 -34.85 -7.75
N SER A 103 5.23 -34.96 -7.95
CA SER A 103 6.00 -36.16 -7.59
C SER A 103 6.24 -36.33 -6.08
N TYR A 104 5.40 -35.77 -5.21
CA TYR A 104 5.57 -35.83 -3.74
C TYR A 104 4.36 -36.49 -3.05
N ILE A 105 4.62 -37.11 -1.90
CA ILE A 105 3.63 -37.88 -1.12
C ILE A 105 2.90 -36.91 -0.16
N PRO A 106 1.56 -36.81 -0.21
CA PRO A 106 0.80 -36.06 0.79
C PRO A 106 0.87 -36.77 2.14
N GLY A 107 1.37 -36.08 3.18
CA GLY A 107 1.32 -36.57 4.57
C GLY A 107 2.66 -36.63 5.32
N GLU A 108 3.80 -36.61 4.64
CA GLU A 108 5.14 -36.70 5.27
C GLU A 108 5.89 -35.36 5.33
N PHE A 109 5.25 -34.26 4.92
CA PHE A 109 5.86 -32.94 4.99
C PHE A 109 4.97 -32.04 5.84
N PHE A 110 5.52 -31.54 6.95
CA PHE A 110 5.12 -30.22 7.45
C PHE A 110 4.96 -29.31 6.23
N PRO A 111 3.85 -28.56 6.08
CA PRO A 111 3.59 -27.81 4.85
C PRO A 111 4.59 -26.66 4.73
N LEU A 112 5.78 -26.98 4.23
CA LEU A 112 6.92 -26.09 4.11
C LEU A 112 6.62 -24.94 3.14
N SER A 113 5.76 -25.23 2.17
CA SER A 113 5.05 -24.30 1.30
C SER A 113 4.20 -23.26 2.05
N MET A 114 3.58 -23.62 3.17
CA MET A 114 2.85 -22.69 4.02
C MET A 114 3.80 -21.75 4.77
N VAL A 115 5.01 -22.21 5.11
CA VAL A 115 6.08 -21.37 5.67
C VAL A 115 6.67 -20.45 4.63
N LEU A 116 6.89 -20.96 3.41
CA LEU A 116 7.49 -20.23 2.30
C LEU A 116 6.75 -18.92 2.01
N SER A 117 5.42 -18.98 1.86
CA SER A 117 4.58 -17.79 1.62
C SER A 117 4.67 -16.77 2.77
N LYS A 118 4.62 -17.24 4.03
CA LYS A 118 4.75 -16.39 5.23
C LYS A 118 6.13 -15.74 5.32
N SER A 119 7.20 -16.49 5.09
CA SER A 119 8.58 -15.99 5.12
C SER A 119 8.84 -14.96 4.04
N PHE A 120 8.41 -15.24 2.82
CA PHE A 120 8.52 -14.29 1.72
C PHE A 120 7.73 -13.01 2.01
N LEU A 121 6.49 -13.12 2.48
CA LEU A 121 5.67 -11.96 2.84
C LEU A 121 6.32 -11.15 3.98
N ALA A 122 6.87 -11.80 5.00
CA ALA A 122 7.55 -11.13 6.11
C ALA A 122 8.75 -10.30 5.63
N ILE A 123 9.55 -10.85 4.71
CA ILE A 123 10.68 -10.14 4.10
C ILE A 123 10.19 -8.96 3.26
N ILE A 124 9.16 -9.15 2.43
CA ILE A 124 8.58 -8.08 1.59
C ILE A 124 8.09 -6.92 2.45
N VAL A 125 7.29 -7.20 3.50
CA VAL A 125 6.73 -6.12 4.32
C VAL A 125 7.83 -5.41 5.10
N PHE A 126 8.82 -6.16 5.61
CA PHE A 126 9.98 -5.58 6.27
C PHE A 126 10.77 -4.66 5.34
N LEU A 127 11.07 -5.08 4.11
CA LEU A 127 11.76 -4.24 3.14
C LEU A 127 10.90 -3.05 2.68
N SER A 128 9.57 -3.22 2.58
CA SER A 128 8.65 -2.15 2.20
C SER A 128 8.69 -0.98 3.19
N TRP A 129 9.00 -1.25 4.46
CA TRP A 129 9.23 -0.22 5.47
C TRP A 129 10.49 0.62 5.18
N PHE A 130 11.59 -0.01 4.76
CA PHE A 130 12.83 0.71 4.40
C PHE A 130 12.66 1.60 3.16
N VAL A 131 11.84 1.17 2.21
CA VAL A 131 11.64 1.85 0.91
C VAL A 131 10.51 2.89 0.96
N ARG A 132 9.94 3.16 2.14
CA ARG A 132 8.78 4.05 2.35
C ARG A 132 9.04 5.55 2.14
N LYS A 133 10.19 5.96 1.60
CA LYS A 133 10.43 7.38 1.34
C LYS A 133 9.40 7.91 0.35
N ASP A 134 8.85 9.09 0.63
CA ASP A 134 7.99 9.80 -0.30
C ASP A 134 8.86 10.38 -1.43
N TYR A 135 8.47 10.13 -2.67
CA TYR A 135 9.14 10.63 -3.87
C TYR A 135 8.14 11.46 -4.68
N GLU A 136 8.53 12.67 -5.10
CA GLU A 136 7.72 13.45 -6.04
C GLU A 136 7.67 12.80 -7.42
N ASN A 137 8.77 12.18 -7.84
CA ASN A 137 8.85 11.30 -9.01
C ASN A 137 9.94 10.23 -8.78
N PRO A 138 9.58 8.97 -8.54
CA PRO A 138 10.56 7.91 -8.45
C PRO A 138 11.23 7.74 -9.82
N ASP A 139 12.55 7.76 -9.80
CA ASP A 139 13.34 7.46 -10.99
C ASP A 139 12.96 6.06 -11.52
N LYS A 140 12.76 5.95 -12.84
CA LYS A 140 12.48 4.67 -13.52
C LYS A 140 13.55 3.63 -13.22
N ALA A 141 14.80 4.05 -12.95
CA ALA A 141 15.86 3.15 -12.52
C ALA A 141 15.54 2.48 -11.17
N LYS A 142 14.99 3.22 -10.21
CA LYS A 142 14.61 2.68 -8.88
C LYS A 142 13.42 1.73 -8.98
N GLU A 143 12.44 2.04 -9.84
CA GLU A 143 11.32 1.13 -10.12
C GLU A 143 11.84 -0.22 -10.65
N LYS A 144 12.71 -0.19 -11.67
CA LYS A 144 13.33 -1.41 -12.23
C LYS A 144 14.15 -2.18 -11.21
N LEU A 145 14.91 -1.48 -10.36
CA LEU A 145 15.68 -2.10 -9.28
C LEU A 145 14.78 -2.81 -8.27
N ILE A 146 13.62 -2.25 -7.92
CA ILE A 146 12.67 -2.91 -7.01
C ILE A 146 12.06 -4.15 -7.67
N TYR A 147 11.63 -4.07 -8.93
CA TYR A 147 11.13 -5.23 -9.66
C TYR A 147 12.15 -6.36 -9.72
N LEU A 148 13.37 -6.05 -10.17
CA LEU A 148 14.45 -7.02 -10.28
C LEU A 148 14.84 -7.56 -8.91
N GLY A 149 14.91 -6.71 -7.89
CA GLY A 149 15.18 -7.11 -6.52
C GLY A 149 14.14 -8.08 -5.97
N ILE A 150 12.85 -7.86 -6.21
CA ILE A 150 11.79 -8.76 -5.73
C ILE A 150 11.81 -10.09 -6.48
N VAL A 151 12.03 -10.08 -7.79
CA VAL A 151 12.15 -11.33 -8.58
C VAL A 151 13.35 -12.14 -8.12
N LEU A 152 14.52 -11.51 -7.94
CA LEU A 152 15.71 -12.18 -7.41
C LEU A 152 15.50 -12.70 -5.99
N LEU A 153 14.81 -11.93 -5.14
CA LEU A 153 14.51 -12.35 -3.78
C LEU A 153 13.53 -13.54 -3.78
N PHE A 154 12.53 -13.51 -4.64
CA PHE A 154 11.56 -14.60 -4.79
C PHE A 154 12.24 -15.89 -5.24
N THR A 155 13.07 -15.82 -6.29
CA THR A 155 13.84 -16.99 -6.77
C THR A 155 14.81 -17.49 -5.71
N PHE A 156 15.54 -16.59 -5.04
CA PHE A 156 16.47 -16.94 -3.97
C PHE A 156 15.78 -17.64 -2.79
N VAL A 157 14.65 -17.10 -2.31
CA VAL A 157 13.89 -17.70 -1.21
C VAL A 157 13.36 -19.07 -1.63
N ILE A 158 12.79 -19.22 -2.83
CA ILE A 158 12.35 -20.53 -3.33
C ILE A 158 13.51 -21.52 -3.42
N SER A 159 14.65 -21.12 -3.99
CA SER A 159 15.82 -21.99 -4.13
C SER A 159 16.36 -22.46 -2.77
N ILE A 160 16.41 -21.57 -1.78
CA ILE A 160 16.76 -21.94 -0.40
C ILE A 160 15.78 -22.98 0.11
N PHE A 161 14.47 -22.70 0.05
CA PHE A 161 13.47 -23.62 0.58
C PHE A 161 13.50 -24.98 -0.13
N LEU A 162 13.68 -25.04 -1.45
CA LEU A 162 13.85 -26.28 -2.19
C LEU A 162 15.12 -27.04 -1.79
N TYR A 163 16.23 -26.34 -1.57
CA TYR A 163 17.47 -26.94 -1.08
C TYR A 163 17.29 -27.53 0.32
N PHE A 164 16.70 -26.76 1.24
CA PHE A 164 16.38 -27.21 2.58
C PHE A 164 15.43 -28.42 2.56
N THR A 165 14.43 -28.41 1.68
CA THR A 165 13.51 -29.55 1.50
C THR A 165 14.27 -30.79 1.07
N ASN A 166 15.10 -30.72 0.03
CA ASN A 166 15.77 -31.91 -0.51
C ASN A 166 16.89 -32.46 0.39
N VAL A 167 17.59 -31.60 1.13
CA VAL A 167 18.77 -32.01 1.92
C VAL A 167 18.42 -32.38 3.36
N ILE A 168 17.48 -31.67 3.99
CA ILE A 168 17.20 -31.80 5.43
C ILE A 168 16.01 -32.73 5.73
N SER A 169 15.07 -32.88 4.78
CA SER A 169 13.93 -33.81 4.95
C SER A 169 14.35 -35.26 5.15
N VAL A 170 15.56 -35.63 4.71
CA VAL A 170 16.13 -36.97 4.92
C VAL A 170 16.38 -37.28 6.41
N TYR A 171 16.49 -36.27 7.28
CA TYR A 171 16.90 -36.45 8.67
C TYR A 171 15.93 -35.91 9.71
N GLN A 172 15.34 -34.70 9.53
CA GLN A 172 14.34 -34.12 10.46
C GLN A 172 13.44 -33.09 9.76
N GLU A 173 12.19 -33.48 9.48
CA GLU A 173 11.22 -32.70 8.68
C GLU A 173 10.77 -31.36 9.32
N TYR A 174 10.82 -31.23 10.64
CA TYR A 174 10.24 -30.08 11.37
C TYR A 174 11.20 -28.87 11.49
N ILE A 175 12.52 -29.09 11.38
CA ILE A 175 13.53 -28.06 11.62
C ILE A 175 13.43 -26.89 10.62
N PRO A 176 13.31 -27.11 9.30
CA PRO A 176 13.20 -26.01 8.34
C PRO A 176 11.94 -25.16 8.55
N ALA A 177 10.81 -25.79 8.89
CA ALA A 177 9.56 -25.09 9.17
C ALA A 177 9.64 -24.22 10.44
N LEU A 178 10.32 -24.73 11.47
CA LEU A 178 10.56 -24.00 12.72
C LEU A 178 11.47 -22.78 12.51
N ILE A 179 12.60 -22.95 11.80
CA ILE A 179 13.53 -21.86 11.49
C ILE A 179 12.84 -20.78 10.66
N GLY A 180 12.17 -21.18 9.58
CA GLY A 180 11.44 -20.26 8.71
C GLY A 180 10.33 -19.52 9.46
N GLY A 181 9.59 -20.23 10.31
CA GLY A 181 8.54 -19.63 11.14
C GLY A 181 9.07 -18.58 12.14
N ILE A 182 10.14 -18.90 12.88
CA ILE A 182 10.76 -17.96 13.83
C ILE A 182 11.32 -16.73 13.10
N LEU A 183 12.01 -16.94 11.98
CA LEU A 183 12.56 -15.84 11.19
C LEU A 183 11.45 -14.91 10.69
N SER A 184 10.36 -15.48 10.19
CA SER A 184 9.17 -14.73 9.74
C SER A 184 8.57 -13.92 10.89
N MET A 185 8.43 -14.53 12.07
CA MET A 185 7.92 -13.89 13.28
C MET A 185 8.76 -12.67 13.67
N LEU A 186 10.09 -12.81 13.70
CA LEU A 186 11.01 -11.70 14.00
C LEU A 186 10.88 -10.57 13.00
N LEU A 187 10.82 -10.88 11.70
CA LEU A 187 10.64 -9.89 10.64
C LEU A 187 9.30 -9.16 10.74
N PHE A 188 8.21 -9.85 11.08
CA PHE A 188 6.92 -9.20 11.35
C PHE A 188 6.99 -8.28 12.57
N VAL A 189 7.62 -8.70 13.67
CA VAL A 189 7.83 -7.84 14.85
C VAL A 189 8.62 -6.59 14.48
N PHE A 190 9.73 -6.73 13.76
CA PHE A 190 10.51 -5.57 13.32
C PHE A 190 9.73 -4.66 12.36
N SER A 191 8.91 -5.23 11.47
CA SER A 191 8.03 -4.46 10.59
C SER A 191 7.02 -3.65 11.41
N ILE A 192 6.35 -4.27 12.38
CA ILE A 192 5.40 -3.60 13.27
C ILE A 192 6.09 -2.46 14.01
N LEU A 193 7.24 -2.72 14.64
CA LEU A 193 8.02 -1.70 15.36
C LEU A 193 8.46 -0.57 14.44
N GLY A 194 8.87 -0.89 13.21
CA GLY A 194 9.28 0.06 12.20
C GLY A 194 8.16 1.02 11.78
N TYR A 195 6.99 0.48 11.45
CA TYR A 195 5.81 1.27 11.14
C TYR A 195 5.29 2.02 12.37
N TRP A 196 5.32 1.42 13.56
CA TRP A 196 4.90 2.08 14.79
C TRP A 196 5.78 3.29 15.14
N LYS A 197 7.11 3.13 15.08
CA LYS A 197 8.09 4.18 15.38
C LYS A 197 7.95 5.39 14.46
N SER A 198 7.52 5.17 13.23
CA SER A 198 7.39 6.24 12.25
C SER A 198 6.26 7.24 12.52
N ARG A 199 5.34 6.95 13.44
CA ARG A 199 4.18 7.78 13.83
C ARG A 199 3.20 8.15 12.70
N THR A 200 3.47 7.76 11.45
CA THR A 200 2.59 8.04 10.31
C THR A 200 1.24 7.36 10.46
N TRP A 201 1.16 6.22 11.15
CA TRP A 201 -0.09 5.50 11.42
C TRP A 201 -1.14 6.30 12.22
N ARG A 202 -0.73 7.35 12.94
CA ARG A 202 -1.66 8.22 13.66
C ARG A 202 -2.54 9.00 12.68
N TYR A 203 -1.92 9.49 11.60
CA TYR A 203 -2.51 10.38 10.61
C TYR A 203 -2.91 9.67 9.31
N GLY A 204 -2.12 8.68 8.89
CA GLY A 204 -2.32 7.91 7.67
C GLY A 204 -3.23 6.71 7.92
N SER A 205 -4.37 6.68 7.22
CA SER A 205 -5.31 5.57 7.30
C SER A 205 -4.71 4.26 6.79
N PHE A 206 -3.91 4.31 5.71
CA PHE A 206 -3.24 3.13 5.18
C PHE A 206 -2.29 2.48 6.19
N GLU A 207 -1.40 3.26 6.80
CA GLU A 207 -0.40 2.74 7.74
C GLU A 207 -1.04 2.15 9.00
N TYR A 208 -2.19 2.67 9.44
CA TYR A 208 -2.98 2.06 10.50
C TYR A 208 -3.47 0.66 10.11
N TRP A 209 -4.12 0.53 8.95
CA TRP A 209 -4.61 -0.76 8.45
C TRP A 209 -3.47 -1.76 8.17
N LEU A 210 -2.32 -1.27 7.70
CA LEU A 210 -1.12 -2.07 7.51
C LEU A 210 -0.59 -2.65 8.83
N ILE A 211 -0.48 -1.83 9.89
CA ILE A 211 -0.08 -2.32 11.22
C ILE A 211 -1.10 -3.34 11.73
N PHE A 212 -2.38 -3.08 11.53
CA PHE A 212 -3.43 -3.98 11.98
C PHE A 212 -3.36 -5.34 11.27
N SER A 213 -3.19 -5.33 9.96
CA SER A 213 -2.91 -6.51 9.13
C SER A 213 -1.66 -7.26 9.59
N LEU A 214 -0.56 -6.56 9.87
CA LEU A 214 0.70 -7.14 10.33
C LEU A 214 0.58 -7.89 11.66
N ILE A 215 -0.23 -7.40 12.59
CA ILE A 215 -0.46 -8.07 13.87
C ILE A 215 -1.18 -9.41 13.66
N PHE A 216 -2.15 -9.44 12.75
CA PHE A 216 -2.81 -10.70 12.38
C PHE A 216 -1.88 -11.67 11.62
N LEU A 217 -0.93 -11.17 10.81
CA LEU A 217 0.13 -12.02 10.23
C LEU A 217 1.07 -12.60 11.29
N LEU A 218 1.40 -11.80 12.31
CA LEU A 218 2.20 -12.24 13.44
C LEU A 218 1.47 -13.34 14.22
N ILE A 219 0.19 -13.14 14.56
CA ILE A 219 -0.64 -14.15 15.22
C ILE A 219 -0.74 -15.42 14.37
N SER A 220 -0.95 -15.27 13.06
CA SER A 220 -0.95 -16.37 12.10
C SER A 220 0.36 -17.16 12.14
N THR A 221 1.49 -16.48 12.27
CA THR A 221 2.80 -17.13 12.36
C THR A 221 3.00 -17.82 13.70
N ILE A 222 2.58 -17.20 14.81
CA ILE A 222 2.65 -17.79 16.15
C ILE A 222 1.87 -19.10 16.21
N PHE A 223 0.63 -19.13 15.70
CA PHE A 223 -0.19 -20.34 15.66
C PHE A 223 0.35 -21.42 14.71
N PHE A 224 1.13 -21.04 13.70
CA PHE A 224 1.75 -22.02 12.81
C PHE A 224 2.95 -22.73 13.45
N VAL A 225 3.75 -22.02 14.25
CA VAL A 225 5.01 -22.55 14.78
C VAL A 225 4.71 -23.55 15.91
N PRO A 226 5.21 -24.81 15.81
CA PRO A 226 4.94 -25.88 16.78
C PRO A 226 5.75 -25.74 18.09
N LEU A 227 5.99 -24.52 18.60
CA LEU A 227 6.85 -24.33 19.79
C LEU A 227 6.13 -24.62 21.12
N PHE A 228 4.79 -24.58 21.14
CA PHE A 228 3.99 -24.55 22.38
C PHE A 228 2.88 -25.62 22.45
N ASN A 229 2.84 -26.61 21.55
CA ASN A 229 1.58 -27.26 21.21
C ASN A 229 1.29 -28.64 21.83
N LEU A 230 0.13 -28.75 22.49
CA LEU A 230 -0.56 -30.01 22.83
C LEU A 230 -1.64 -30.38 21.79
N GLU A 231 -2.10 -29.43 20.94
CA GLU A 231 -3.12 -29.63 19.87
C GLU A 231 -2.74 -28.90 18.57
N TYR A 232 -1.78 -29.48 17.83
CA TYR A 232 -1.17 -28.86 16.64
C TYR A 232 -2.17 -28.54 15.51
N ASP A 233 -3.11 -29.45 15.24
CA ASP A 233 -4.07 -29.33 14.14
C ASP A 233 -5.02 -28.13 14.32
N LEU A 234 -5.39 -27.83 15.57
CA LEU A 234 -6.25 -26.70 15.89
C LEU A 234 -5.53 -25.36 15.60
N MET A 235 -4.26 -25.27 15.98
CA MET A 235 -3.50 -24.04 15.76
C MET A 235 -3.21 -23.77 14.29
N ILE A 236 -2.99 -24.81 13.46
CA ILE A 236 -2.89 -24.63 12.00
C ILE A 236 -4.17 -24.00 11.44
N LYS A 237 -5.35 -24.47 11.86
CA LYS A 237 -6.64 -23.90 11.42
C LYS A 237 -6.70 -22.41 11.76
N PHE A 238 -6.42 -22.03 13.00
CA PHE A 238 -6.42 -20.61 13.39
C PHE A 238 -5.32 -19.78 12.72
N SER A 239 -4.20 -20.39 12.35
CA SER A 239 -3.18 -19.75 11.53
C SER A 239 -3.76 -19.29 10.19
N VAL A 240 -4.53 -20.15 9.51
CA VAL A 240 -5.20 -19.83 8.25
C VAL A 240 -6.21 -18.70 8.43
N PHE A 241 -7.07 -18.77 9.46
CA PHE A 241 -8.05 -17.70 9.73
C PHE A 241 -7.39 -16.36 10.06
N ALA A 242 -6.34 -16.35 10.88
CA ALA A 242 -5.62 -15.13 11.21
C ALA A 242 -5.02 -14.47 9.96
N ARG A 243 -4.46 -15.27 9.04
CA ARG A 243 -3.97 -14.79 7.74
C ARG A 243 -5.11 -14.22 6.90
N PHE A 244 -6.24 -14.91 6.81
CA PHE A 244 -7.39 -14.45 6.06
C PHE A 244 -7.88 -13.07 6.54
N PHE A 245 -8.05 -12.89 7.86
CA PHE A 245 -8.41 -11.59 8.43
C PHE A 245 -7.36 -10.52 8.16
N SER A 246 -6.07 -10.89 8.24
CA SER A 246 -4.98 -9.97 7.88
C SER A 246 -5.13 -9.43 6.45
N TYR A 247 -5.50 -10.29 5.49
CA TYR A 247 -5.68 -9.89 4.09
C TYR A 247 -6.91 -9.01 3.91
N ILE A 248 -8.01 -9.28 4.63
CA ILE A 248 -9.16 -8.36 4.67
C ILE A 248 -8.74 -6.97 5.17
N PHE A 249 -7.99 -6.88 6.28
CA PHE A 249 -7.53 -5.59 6.80
C PHE A 249 -6.60 -4.86 5.84
N MET A 250 -5.70 -5.60 5.17
CA MET A 250 -4.83 -5.04 4.15
C MET A 250 -5.62 -4.49 2.97
N LEU A 251 -6.62 -5.25 2.49
CA LEU A 251 -7.52 -4.85 1.41
C LEU A 251 -8.25 -3.55 1.76
N VAL A 252 -8.84 -3.48 2.96
CA VAL A 252 -9.49 -2.26 3.47
C VAL A 252 -8.49 -1.10 3.48
N GLY A 253 -7.26 -1.33 3.94
CA GLY A 253 -6.19 -0.35 3.92
C GLY A 253 -5.92 0.23 2.52
N PHE A 254 -5.81 -0.62 1.50
CA PHE A 254 -5.61 -0.18 0.13
C PHE A 254 -6.82 0.57 -0.42
N LEU A 255 -8.04 0.08 -0.20
CA LEU A 255 -9.27 0.73 -0.66
C LEU A 255 -9.44 2.12 -0.06
N VAL A 256 -9.29 2.25 1.27
CA VAL A 256 -9.34 3.54 1.97
C VAL A 256 -8.28 4.48 1.39
N SER A 257 -7.09 3.97 1.14
CA SER A 257 -6.04 4.83 0.65
C SER A 257 -6.19 5.29 -0.79
N ILE A 258 -6.77 4.45 -1.65
CA ILE A 258 -7.13 4.81 -3.01
C ILE A 258 -8.23 5.87 -2.98
N TYR A 259 -9.25 5.68 -2.13
CA TYR A 259 -10.33 6.66 -1.93
C TYR A 259 -9.78 8.03 -1.50
N GLU A 260 -8.92 8.08 -0.47
CA GLU A 260 -8.28 9.33 -0.02
C GLU A 260 -7.38 9.97 -1.09
N MET A 261 -6.75 9.16 -1.94
CA MET A 261 -5.96 9.69 -3.06
C MET A 261 -6.88 10.35 -4.08
N TYR A 262 -7.93 9.68 -4.53
CA TYR A 262 -8.88 10.23 -5.50
C TYR A 262 -9.59 11.48 -4.96
N GLY A 263 -9.98 11.50 -3.69
CA GLY A 263 -10.57 12.68 -3.05
C GLY A 263 -9.66 13.90 -3.14
N ARG A 264 -8.38 13.75 -2.78
CA ARG A 264 -7.39 14.84 -2.89
C ARG A 264 -7.17 15.29 -4.33
N GLU A 265 -7.12 14.38 -5.29
CA GLU A 265 -6.94 14.75 -6.71
C GLU A 265 -8.16 15.53 -7.25
N LEU A 266 -9.37 15.21 -6.80
CA LEU A 266 -10.57 15.98 -7.16
C LEU A 266 -10.51 17.42 -6.60
N GLU A 267 -10.14 17.56 -5.32
CA GLU A 267 -9.94 18.88 -4.69
C GLU A 267 -8.87 19.70 -5.43
N TYR A 268 -7.74 19.08 -5.79
CA TYR A 268 -6.69 19.75 -6.57
C TYR A 268 -7.17 20.18 -7.95
N LEU A 269 -7.98 19.37 -8.63
CA LEU A 269 -8.55 19.73 -9.93
C LEU A 269 -9.52 20.90 -9.84
N GLU A 270 -10.34 20.97 -8.78
CA GLU A 270 -11.21 22.12 -8.53
C GLU A 270 -10.41 23.39 -8.25
N GLU A 271 -9.39 23.32 -7.39
CA GLU A 271 -8.51 24.44 -7.10
C GLU A 271 -7.78 24.93 -8.38
N LEU A 272 -7.35 24.01 -9.24
CA LEU A 272 -6.71 24.34 -10.51
C LEU A 272 -7.69 25.02 -11.49
N LYS A 273 -8.94 24.57 -11.54
CA LYS A 273 -10.00 25.22 -12.33
C LYS A 273 -10.25 26.64 -11.84
N GLU A 274 -10.37 26.86 -10.54
CA GLU A 274 -10.54 28.19 -9.97
C GLU A 274 -9.37 29.12 -10.28
N LYS A 275 -8.13 28.62 -10.15
CA LYS A 275 -6.92 29.37 -10.49
C LYS A 275 -6.90 29.75 -11.98
N ASN A 276 -7.28 28.84 -12.86
CA ASN A 276 -7.37 29.13 -14.30
C ASN A 276 -8.42 30.20 -14.62
N VAL A 277 -9.59 30.16 -13.98
CA VAL A 277 -10.62 31.20 -14.15
C VAL A 277 -10.10 32.57 -13.69
N ARG A 278 -9.45 32.62 -12.52
CA ARG A 278 -8.84 33.86 -12.00
C ARG A 278 -7.73 34.38 -12.91
N LEU A 279 -6.90 33.49 -13.48
CA LEU A 279 -5.86 33.86 -14.43
C LEU A 279 -6.45 34.48 -15.71
N ILE A 280 -7.54 33.91 -16.25
CA ILE A 280 -8.23 34.46 -17.42
C ILE A 280 -8.83 35.84 -17.12
N GLN A 281 -9.49 36.00 -15.96
CA GLN A 281 -10.03 37.30 -15.53
C GLN A 281 -8.93 38.35 -15.39
N THR A 282 -7.81 37.97 -14.77
CA THR A 282 -6.66 38.85 -14.59
C THR A 282 -6.08 39.25 -15.94
N LYS A 283 -5.90 38.28 -16.84
CA LYS A 283 -5.42 38.54 -18.20
C LYS A 283 -6.31 39.52 -18.96
N ASN A 284 -7.63 39.32 -18.93
CA ASN A 284 -8.58 40.22 -19.57
C ASN A 284 -8.53 41.63 -18.97
N SER A 285 -8.48 41.76 -17.64
CA SER A 285 -8.37 43.07 -16.98
C SER A 285 -7.06 43.80 -17.34
N VAL A 286 -5.97 43.07 -17.50
CA VAL A 286 -4.68 43.62 -17.93
C VAL A 286 -4.74 44.06 -19.39
N GLU A 287 -5.33 43.27 -20.28
CA GLU A 287 -5.56 43.64 -21.68
C GLU A 287 -6.44 44.90 -21.81
N GLU A 288 -7.52 44.99 -21.04
CA GLU A 288 -8.38 46.17 -20.99
C GLU A 288 -7.60 47.41 -20.53
N ALA A 289 -6.82 47.29 -19.45
CA ALA A 289 -5.95 48.38 -18.97
C ALA A 289 -4.92 48.80 -20.02
N TYR A 290 -4.30 47.86 -20.74
CA TYR A 290 -3.38 48.16 -21.85
C TYR A 290 -4.08 48.89 -22.99
N MET A 291 -5.30 48.49 -23.35
CA MET A 291 -6.07 49.14 -24.42
C MET A 291 -6.49 50.56 -24.03
N LEU A 292 -6.87 50.79 -22.77
CA LEU A 292 -7.14 52.12 -22.23
C LEU A 292 -5.90 53.01 -22.27
N LEU A 293 -4.77 52.54 -21.76
CA LEU A 293 -3.50 53.27 -21.80
C LEU A 293 -3.06 53.60 -23.23
N ARG A 294 -3.27 52.68 -24.18
CA ARG A 294 -2.98 52.91 -25.59
C ARG A 294 -3.87 54.02 -26.17
N LYS A 295 -5.17 54.02 -25.83
CA LYS A 295 -6.12 55.06 -26.26
C LYS A 295 -5.77 56.43 -25.67
N GLU A 296 -5.40 56.49 -24.39
CA GLU A 296 -4.92 57.72 -23.75
C GLU A 296 -3.66 58.26 -24.43
N LYS A 297 -2.65 57.42 -24.64
CA LYS A 297 -1.42 57.82 -25.36
C LYS A 297 -1.73 58.37 -26.75
N TRP A 298 -2.63 57.73 -27.49
CA TRP A 298 -3.05 58.19 -28.82
C TRP A 298 -3.77 59.55 -28.77
N ASN A 299 -4.64 59.77 -27.78
CA ASN A 299 -5.32 61.04 -27.59
C ASN A 299 -4.37 62.16 -27.20
N VAL A 300 -3.37 61.89 -26.35
CA VAL A 300 -2.31 62.84 -26.00
C VAL A 300 -1.47 63.20 -27.22
N ALA A 301 -1.08 62.21 -28.04
CA ALA A 301 -0.35 62.44 -29.28
C ALA A 301 -1.14 63.34 -30.25
N LYS A 302 -2.42 63.03 -30.50
CA LYS A 302 -3.31 63.86 -31.33
C LYS A 302 -3.55 65.25 -30.75
N GLY A 303 -3.72 65.38 -29.44
CA GLY A 303 -3.86 66.67 -28.76
C GLY A 303 -2.61 67.54 -28.94
N SER A 304 -1.41 66.93 -28.83
CA SER A 304 -0.15 67.63 -29.04
C SER A 304 0.09 68.04 -30.50
N GLU A 305 -0.33 67.22 -31.47
CA GLU A 305 -0.27 67.56 -32.90
C GLU A 305 -1.25 68.68 -33.25
N LYS A 306 -2.45 68.67 -32.67
CA LYS A 306 -3.46 69.71 -32.91
C LYS A 306 -3.02 71.05 -32.32
N VAL A 307 -2.44 71.06 -31.11
CA VAL A 307 -1.86 72.25 -30.50
C VAL A 307 -0.67 72.79 -31.31
N LYS A 308 0.19 71.92 -31.86
CA LYS A 308 1.26 72.33 -32.78
C LYS A 308 0.73 72.88 -34.11
N ALA A 309 -0.32 72.28 -34.67
CA ALA A 309 -0.91 72.74 -35.93
C ALA A 309 -1.60 74.11 -35.77
N ASP A 310 -2.32 74.30 -34.66
CA ASP A 310 -2.97 75.58 -34.34
C ASP A 310 -1.94 76.68 -34.03
N SER A 311 -0.84 76.38 -33.35
CA SER A 311 0.23 77.38 -33.12
C SER A 311 0.93 77.80 -34.41
N ILE A 312 1.16 76.87 -35.34
CA ILE A 312 1.76 77.17 -36.65
C ILE A 312 0.79 78.01 -37.51
N LEU A 313 -0.51 77.69 -37.49
CA LEU A 313 -1.53 78.48 -38.19
C LEU A 313 -1.63 79.90 -37.63
N GLN A 314 -1.52 80.05 -36.31
CA GLN A 314 -1.57 81.35 -35.64
C GLN A 314 -0.32 82.20 -35.95
N ASP A 315 0.87 81.60 -35.94
CA ASP A 315 2.10 82.27 -36.38
C ASP A 315 2.07 82.70 -37.85
N VAL A 316 1.45 81.90 -38.74
CA VAL A 316 1.28 82.26 -40.16
C VAL A 316 0.30 83.41 -40.34
N ILE A 317 -0.81 83.42 -39.59
CA ILE A 317 -1.81 84.50 -39.63
C ILE A 317 -1.22 85.81 -39.08
N ASP A 318 -0.42 85.74 -38.01
CA ASP A 318 0.24 86.91 -37.43
C ASP A 318 1.40 87.43 -38.31
N SER A 319 1.99 86.58 -39.16
CA SER A 319 3.01 86.99 -40.15
C SER A 319 2.46 87.72 -41.38
N HIS A 320 1.14 87.87 -41.52
CA HIS A 320 0.47 88.53 -42.64
C HIS A 320 -0.36 89.77 -42.24
N LYS A 321 -0.15 90.29 -41.03
CA LYS A 321 -0.60 91.62 -40.60
C LYS A 321 0.58 92.58 -40.52
#